data_AF-A0A6N2VLK2-F1
#
_entry.id   AF-A0A6N2VLK2-F1
#
_cell.length_a   1.000
_cell.length_b   1.000
_cell.length_c   1.000
_cell.angle_alpha   90.00
_cell.angle_beta   90.00
_cell.angle_gamma   90.00
#
_symmetry.space_group_name_H-M   'P 1'
#
loop_
_entity.id
_entity.type
_entity.pdbx_description
1 polymer ?
#
loop_
_entity_poly.entity_id
_entity_poly.type
_entity_poly.pdbx_seq_one_letter_code
_entity_poly.pdbx_strand_id
1 'polypeptide(L)' 'MIDTIHGAKSSAIIYSIVKTAKANNLKPFDYVQHLLEEIPKHMNDKDCSFLEDLLPWSEKLPAGIRKA' A
#
# COMPACT_ATOMS: atom_id res chain seq x y z
N MET A 1 23.28 3.73 6.10
CA MET A 1 23.80 2.36 5.94
C MET A 1 22.60 1.43 5.87
N ILE A 2 22.37 0.79 4.72
CA ILE A 2 21.20 -0.04 4.40
C ILE A 2 21.44 -1.52 4.76
N ASP A 3 22.48 -1.78 5.56
CA ASP A 3 23.10 -3.09 5.85
C ASP A 3 22.40 -3.90 6.95
N THR A 4 21.08 -3.91 6.97
CA THR A 4 20.35 -4.90 7.77
C THR A 4 19.43 -5.68 6.86
N ILE A 5 19.47 -7.02 6.94
CA ILE A 5 18.59 -7.90 6.14
C ILE A 5 17.12 -7.47 6.24
N HIS A 6 16.71 -6.98 7.42
CA HIS A 6 15.37 -6.42 7.66
C HIS A 6 15.10 -5.14 6.83
N GLY A 7 16.07 -4.23 6.73
CA GLY A 7 15.94 -3.01 5.93
C GLY A 7 15.81 -3.32 4.44
N ALA A 8 16.66 -4.19 3.91
CA ALA A 8 16.59 -4.63 2.51
C ALA A 8 15.24 -5.29 2.18
N LYS A 9 14.72 -6.14 3.08
CA LYS A 9 13.40 -6.76 2.94
C LYS A 9 12.29 -5.71 2.91
N SER A 10 12.28 -4.77 3.86
CA SER A 10 11.28 -3.69 3.88
C SER A 10 11.33 -2.82 2.63
N SER A 11 12.53 -2.48 2.14
CA SER A 11 12.70 -1.73 0.89
C SER A 11 12.18 -2.51 -0.32
N ALA A 12 12.44 -3.82 -0.40
CA ALA A 12 11.92 -4.67 -1.47
C ALA A 12 10.39 -4.74 -1.46
N ILE A 13 9.77 -4.83 -0.27
CA ILE A 13 8.30 -4.84 -0.12
C ILE A 13 7.70 -3.51 -0.61
N ILE A 14 8.20 -2.37 -0.12
CA ILE A 14 7.73 -1.04 -0.55
C ILE A 14 7.89 -0.88 -2.08
N TYR A 15 9.02 -1.31 -2.64
CA TYR A 15 9.25 -1.26 -4.09
C TYR A 15 8.25 -2.12 -4.87
N SER A 16 7.94 -3.32 -4.38
CA SER A 16 6.92 -4.19 -4.97
C SER A 16 5.55 -3.51 -4.96
N ILE A 17 5.13 -2.91 -3.84
CA ILE A 17 3.86 -2.19 -3.73
C ILE A 17 3.81 -1.02 -4.72
N VAL A 18 4.87 -0.22 -4.78
CA VAL A 18 4.98 0.91 -5.72
C VAL A 18 4.90 0.44 -7.18
N LYS A 19 5.52 -0.69 -7.52
CA LYS A 19 5.44 -1.28 -8.87
C LYS A 19 4.03 -1.74 -9.20
N THR A 20 3.36 -2.44 -8.27
CA THR A 20 1.97 -2.86 -8.44
C THR A 20 1.03 -1.66 -8.58
N ALA A 21 1.20 -0.61 -7.77
CA ALA A 21 0.43 0.62 -7.87
C ALA A 21 0.59 1.29 -9.25
N LYS A 22 1.83 1.36 -9.76
CA LYS A 22 2.10 1.88 -11.11
C LYS A 22 1.41 1.05 -12.20
N ALA A 23 1.41 -0.28 -12.07
CA ALA A 23 0.77 -1.18 -13.03
C ALA A 23 -0.76 -1.03 -13.04
N ASN A 24 -1.37 -0.64 -11.92
CA ASN A 24 -2.81 -0.40 -11.77
C ASN A 24 -3.22 1.06 -11.99
N ASN A 25 -2.37 1.88 -12.65
CA ASN A 25 -2.63 3.31 -12.89
C ASN A 25 -2.89 4.15 -11.62
N LEU A 26 -2.32 3.75 -10.49
CA LEU A 26 -2.38 4.52 -9.25
C LEU A 26 -1.19 5.46 -9.11
N LYS A 27 -1.38 6.56 -8.38
CA LYS A 27 -0.32 7.44 -7.90
C LYS A 27 0.42 6.75 -6.75
N PRO A 28 1.69 6.35 -6.92
CA PRO A 28 2.33 5.45 -5.98
C PRO A 28 2.56 6.05 -4.59
N PHE A 29 2.86 7.35 -4.53
CA PHE A 29 3.05 8.05 -3.27
C PHE A 29 1.74 8.09 -2.48
N ASP A 30 0.67 8.61 -3.10
CA ASP A 30 -0.65 8.71 -2.48
C ASP A 30 -1.22 7.34 -2.06
N TYR A 31 -0.98 6.31 -2.87
CA TYR A 31 -1.41 4.94 -2.54
C TYR A 31 -0.66 4.38 -1.34
N VAL A 32 0.68 4.50 -1.30
CA VAL A 32 1.47 4.02 -0.16
C VAL A 32 1.14 4.82 1.10
N GLN A 33 0.93 6.13 1.00
CA GLN A 33 0.50 6.96 2.12
C GLN A 33 -0.84 6.47 2.67
N HIS A 34 -1.84 6.24 1.81
CA HIS A 34 -3.14 5.74 2.22
C HIS A 34 -3.04 4.37 2.92
N LEU A 35 -2.23 3.44 2.40
CA LEU A 35 -1.98 2.16 3.06
C LEU A 35 -1.38 2.35 4.46
N LEU A 36 -0.40 3.24 4.61
CA LEU A 36 0.24 3.52 5.90
C LEU A 36 -0.68 4.25 6.89
N GLU A 37 -1.74 4.91 6.41
CA GLU A 37 -2.76 5.56 7.24
C GLU A 37 -3.89 4.59 7.65
N GLU A 38 -4.35 3.73 6.75
CA GLU A 38 -5.48 2.81 7.01
C GLU A 38 -5.06 1.55 7.75
N ILE A 39 -3.93 0.92 7.40
CA ILE A 39 -3.50 -0.34 8.03
C ILE A 39 -3.39 -0.20 9.57
N PRO A 40 -2.79 0.86 10.15
CA PRO A 40 -2.72 1.03 11.60
C PRO A 40 -4.08 1.11 12.29
N LYS A 41 -5.13 1.61 11.61
CA LYS A 41 -6.48 1.72 12.18
C LYS A 41 -7.10 0.35 12.44
N HIS A 42 -6.72 -0.65 11.65
CA HIS A 42 -7.24 -2.01 11.71
C HIS A 42 -6.28 -3.00 12.41
N MET A 43 -5.18 -2.53 13.02
CA MET A 43 -4.21 -3.42 13.69
C MET A 43 -4.78 -4.19 14.88
N ASN A 44 -5.87 -3.71 15.48
CA ASN A 44 -6.54 -4.36 16.60
C ASN A 44 -7.75 -5.22 16.16
N ASP A 45 -8.09 -5.17 14.86
CA ASP A 45 -9.18 -5.96 14.30
C ASP A 45 -8.69 -7.39 14.08
N LYS A 46 -9.53 -8.37 14.42
CA LYS A 46 -9.27 -9.79 14.13
C LYS A 46 -9.58 -10.15 12.68
N ASP A 47 -10.28 -9.27 11.99
CA ASP A 47 -10.78 -9.48 10.64
C ASP A 47 -9.88 -8.74 9.64
N CYS A 48 -9.38 -9.47 8.64
CA CYS A 48 -8.49 -8.93 7.61
C CYS A 48 -9.23 -8.55 6.31
N SER A 49 -10.56 -8.59 6.29
CA SER A 49 -11.36 -8.28 5.09
C SER A 49 -11.14 -6.84 4.60
N PHE A 50 -10.73 -5.93 5.49
CA PHE A 50 -10.37 -4.56 5.11
C PHE A 50 -9.21 -4.49 4.10
N LEU A 51 -8.37 -5.53 4.03
CA LEU A 51 -7.26 -5.58 3.06
C LEU A 51 -7.77 -5.64 1.63
N GLU A 52 -8.91 -6.30 1.38
CA GLU A 52 -9.55 -6.36 0.04
C GLU A 52 -9.86 -4.95 -0.47
N ASP A 53 -10.28 -4.07 0.44
CA ASP A 53 -10.61 -2.68 0.12
C ASP A 53 -9.38 -1.82 -0.16
N LEU A 54 -8.20 -2.24 0.31
CA LEU A 54 -6.92 -1.57 0.13
C LEU A 54 -6.15 -2.08 -1.11
N LEU A 55 -6.62 -3.13 -1.77
CA LEU A 55 -5.97 -3.68 -2.96
C LEU A 55 -5.94 -2.65 -4.11
N PRO A 56 -4.93 -2.68 -4.98
CA PRO A 56 -4.74 -1.64 -5.99
C PRO A 56 -5.82 -1.63 -7.09
N TRP A 57 -6.61 -2.70 -7.18
CA TRP A 57 -7.79 -2.80 -8.05
C TRP A 57 -9.11 -2.55 -7.31
N SER A 58 -9.08 -2.28 -6.01
CA SER A 58 -10.28 -2.03 -5.21
C SER A 58 -11.01 -0.76 -5.68
N GLU A 59 -12.33 -0.85 -5.74
CA GLU A 59 -13.23 0.28 -6.05
C GLU A 59 -13.40 1.24 -4.88
N LYS A 60 -13.04 0.82 -3.65
CA LYS A 60 -13.16 1.65 -2.45
C LYS A 60 -11.98 2.61 -2.26
N LEU A 61 -10.97 2.55 -3.14
CA LEU A 61 -9.84 3.47 -3.08
C LEU A 61 -10.29 4.93 -3.33
N PRO A 62 -9.76 5.90 -2.57
CA PRO A 62 -10.08 7.30 -2.75
C PRO A 62 -9.81 7.78 -4.19
N ALA A 63 -10.75 8.57 -4.74
CA ALA A 63 -10.67 9.08 -6.11
C ALA A 63 -9.38 9.87 -6.41
N GLY A 64 -8.77 10.49 -5.38
CA GLY A 64 -7.52 11.24 -5.52
C GLY A 64 -6.27 10.39 -5.81
N ILE A 65 -6.31 9.08 -5.51
CA ILE A 65 -5.17 8.16 -5.65
C ILE A 65 -5.06 7.60 -7.07
N ARG A 66 -6.18 7.50 -7.79
CA ARG A 66 -6.17 7.07 -9.19
C ARG A 66 -5.57 8.18 -10.06
N LYS A 67 -4.73 7.80 -11.03
CA LYS A 67 -4.29 8.74 -12.06
C LYS A 67 -5.49 9.06 -12.95
N ALA A 68 -5.71 10.35 -13.19
CA ALA A 68 -6.67 10.84 -14.17
C ALA A 68 -6.22 10.48 -15.59
#